data_AF-A0A6M0APA5-F1
#
_entry.id   AF-A0A6M0APA5-F1
#
_cell.length_a   1.000
_cell.length_b   1.000
_cell.length_c   1.000
_cell.angle_alpha   90.00
_cell.angle_beta   90.00
_cell.angle_gamma   90.00
#
_symmetry.space_group_name_H-M   'P 1'
#
loop_
_entity.id
_entity.type
_entity.pdbx_description
1 polymer ?
#
loop_
_entity_poly.entity_id
_entity_poly.type
_entity_poly.pdbx_seq_one_letter_code
_entity_poly.pdbx_strand_id
1 'polypeptide(L)'
;LAQGYKNHPDTLALLQQSARFDLDWEVRDTAIVQLAQGYKDHPDTLALLQQSARSDKDSFVRGRAIEQLVKAYKHHPDTLAILQQSACSAFYSDVRGKAIEQLAEVWHDRVAWPTANQPWLFEFLCVRVAALSEHRTLNDPFERKKSWIDNPRQVALQAILKYYPNHSQTRSLLQDRAEHDPDPKLREFAQGQLATLR
;
A
#
# COMPACT_ATOMS: atom_id res chain seq x y z
N LEU A 1 -25.07 4.24 -8.55
CA LEU A 1 -25.51 5.32 -9.47
C LEU A 1 -24.85 5.17 -10.85
N ALA A 2 -23.52 5.03 -10.94
CA ALA A 2 -22.79 4.95 -12.20
C ALA A 2 -23.14 3.74 -13.11
N GLN A 3 -23.68 2.64 -12.57
CA GLN A 3 -24.06 1.47 -13.38
C GLN A 3 -25.39 1.64 -14.14
N GLY A 4 -26.28 2.53 -13.69
CA GLY A 4 -27.60 2.73 -14.30
C GLY A 4 -27.88 4.15 -14.79
N TYR A 5 -27.14 5.15 -14.28
CA TYR A 5 -27.41 6.57 -14.52
C TYR A 5 -26.14 7.34 -14.89
N LYS A 6 -25.14 6.68 -15.48
CA LYS A 6 -23.84 7.29 -15.83
C LYS A 6 -23.96 8.61 -16.59
N ASN A 7 -24.90 8.68 -17.53
CA ASN A 7 -25.08 9.83 -18.41
C ASN A 7 -26.09 10.85 -17.86
N HIS A 8 -26.67 10.60 -16.69
CA HIS A 8 -27.52 11.60 -16.03
C HIS A 8 -26.63 12.77 -15.56
N PRO A 9 -27.00 14.03 -15.84
CA PRO A 9 -26.15 15.19 -15.59
C PRO A 9 -25.68 15.30 -14.14
N ASP A 10 -26.53 14.91 -13.18
CA ASP A 10 -26.23 15.06 -11.75
C ASP A 10 -25.40 13.91 -11.15
N THR A 11 -25.23 12.78 -11.86
CA THR A 11 -24.60 11.59 -11.26
C THR A 11 -23.16 11.85 -10.86
N LEU A 12 -22.39 12.55 -11.70
CA LEU A 12 -21.01 12.88 -11.38
C LEU A 12 -20.93 13.77 -10.15
N ALA A 13 -21.72 14.85 -10.11
CA ALA A 13 -21.73 15.80 -9.00
C ALA A 13 -22.10 15.12 -7.67
N LEU A 14 -23.11 14.25 -7.67
CA LEU A 14 -23.50 13.47 -6.48
C LEU A 14 -22.37 12.56 -6.00
N LEU A 15 -21.72 11.83 -6.91
CA LEU A 15 -20.59 10.96 -6.54
C LEU A 15 -19.41 11.76 -5.99
N GLN A 16 -19.09 12.92 -6.59
CA GLN A 16 -18.03 13.80 -6.09
C GLN A 16 -18.35 14.33 -4.69
N GLN A 17 -19.60 14.73 -4.44
CA GLN A 17 -20.04 15.19 -3.12
C GLN A 17 -19.98 14.07 -2.09
N SER A 18 -20.49 12.89 -2.43
CA SER A 18 -20.41 11.71 -1.56
C SER A 18 -18.97 11.37 -1.21
N ALA A 19 -18.08 11.28 -2.20
CA ALA A 19 -16.66 10.96 -1.97
C ALA A 19 -15.94 11.96 -1.05
N ARG A 20 -16.32 13.24 -1.07
CA ARG A 20 -15.68 14.29 -0.26
C ARG A 20 -16.23 14.41 1.15
N PHE A 21 -17.55 14.32 1.30
CA PHE A 21 -18.24 14.87 2.47
C PHE A 21 -19.18 13.90 3.18
N ASP A 22 -19.46 12.73 2.59
CA ASP A 22 -20.36 11.79 3.25
C ASP A 22 -19.78 11.35 4.60
N LEU A 23 -20.63 11.27 5.62
CA LEU A 23 -20.21 10.86 6.95
C LEU A 23 -19.89 9.37 7.00
N ASP A 24 -20.60 8.58 6.20
CA ASP A 24 -20.46 7.13 6.11
C ASP A 24 -19.27 6.77 5.19
N TRP A 25 -18.34 5.98 5.73
CA TRP A 25 -17.16 5.55 4.99
C TRP A 25 -17.52 4.58 3.85
N GLU A 26 -18.59 3.78 3.97
CA GLU A 26 -19.02 2.85 2.93
C GLU A 26 -19.54 3.61 1.70
N VAL A 27 -20.24 4.72 1.94
CA VAL A 27 -20.72 5.62 0.87
C VAL A 27 -19.54 6.28 0.18
N ARG A 28 -18.54 6.76 0.94
CA ARG A 28 -17.31 7.32 0.36
C ARG A 28 -16.52 6.29 -0.45
N ASP A 29 -16.32 5.08 0.09
CA ASP A 29 -15.65 3.96 -0.61
C ASP A 29 -16.36 3.66 -1.94
N THR A 30 -17.68 3.50 -1.89
CA THR A 30 -18.52 3.22 -3.06
C THR A 30 -18.43 4.34 -4.10
N ALA A 31 -18.45 5.60 -3.65
CA ALA A 31 -18.31 6.76 -4.53
C ALA A 31 -16.94 6.79 -5.21
N ILE A 32 -15.85 6.51 -4.48
CA ILE A 32 -14.49 6.42 -5.03
C ILE A 32 -14.39 5.34 -6.10
N VAL A 33 -14.97 4.16 -5.87
CA VAL A 33 -15.02 3.08 -6.88
C VAL A 33 -15.79 3.52 -8.13
N GLN A 34 -16.97 4.11 -7.95
CA GLN A 34 -17.80 4.53 -9.09
C GLN A 34 -17.17 5.68 -9.88
N LEU A 35 -16.50 6.62 -9.22
CA LEU A 35 -15.72 7.67 -9.88
C LEU A 35 -14.58 7.05 -10.71
N ALA A 36 -13.80 6.14 -10.13
CA ALA A 36 -12.67 5.49 -10.80
C ALA A 36 -13.08 4.65 -12.02
N GLN A 37 -14.24 4.00 -11.97
CA GLN A 37 -14.70 3.12 -13.05
C GLN A 37 -15.53 3.87 -14.11
N GLY A 38 -16.38 4.80 -13.66
CA GLY A 38 -17.33 5.51 -14.50
C GLY A 38 -16.77 6.78 -15.13
N TYR A 39 -15.88 7.47 -14.43
CA TYR A 39 -15.49 8.85 -14.74
C TYR A 39 -13.97 9.06 -14.75
N LYS A 40 -13.18 8.02 -15.03
CA LYS A 40 -11.70 8.08 -15.00
C LYS A 40 -11.07 9.17 -15.88
N ASP A 41 -11.73 9.54 -16.98
CA ASP A 41 -11.21 10.53 -17.92
C ASP A 41 -11.60 11.96 -17.50
N HIS A 42 -12.40 12.11 -16.43
CA HIS A 42 -12.75 13.41 -15.88
C HIS A 42 -11.60 13.93 -15.00
N PRO A 43 -11.15 15.19 -15.20
CA PRO A 43 -9.98 15.73 -14.50
C PRO A 43 -10.10 15.69 -12.97
N ASP A 44 -11.29 15.95 -12.44
CA ASP A 44 -11.52 15.96 -10.98
C ASP A 44 -11.47 14.57 -10.34
N THR A 45 -11.65 13.49 -11.11
CA THR A 45 -11.67 12.14 -10.55
C THR A 45 -10.30 11.77 -10.00
N LEU A 46 -9.22 12.05 -10.74
CA LEU A 46 -7.87 11.81 -10.25
C LEU A 46 -7.63 12.60 -8.96
N ALA A 47 -7.95 13.90 -8.94
CA ALA A 47 -7.73 14.76 -7.77
C ALA A 47 -8.48 14.25 -6.52
N LEU A 48 -9.71 13.77 -6.69
CA LEU A 48 -10.51 13.17 -5.61
C LEU A 48 -9.88 11.90 -5.06
N LEU A 49 -9.49 10.96 -5.93
CA LEU A 49 -8.83 9.73 -5.51
C LEU A 49 -7.52 10.01 -4.78
N GLN A 50 -6.72 10.95 -5.30
CA GLN A 50 -5.48 11.37 -4.65
C GLN A 50 -5.73 11.98 -3.26
N GLN A 51 -6.74 12.84 -3.12
CA GLN A 51 -7.13 13.42 -1.84
C GLN A 51 -7.57 12.33 -0.86
N SER A 52 -8.46 11.42 -1.27
CA SER A 52 -8.93 10.33 -0.42
C SER A 52 -7.78 9.40 0.01
N ALA A 53 -6.86 9.06 -0.89
CA ALA A 53 -5.69 8.23 -0.54
C ALA A 53 -4.78 8.90 0.51
N ARG A 54 -4.59 10.23 0.42
CA ARG A 54 -3.73 11.00 1.33
C ARG A 54 -4.36 11.23 2.70
N SER A 55 -5.65 11.58 2.75
CA SER A 55 -6.22 12.21 3.94
C SER A 55 -7.65 11.80 4.32
N ASP A 56 -8.26 10.77 3.71
CA ASP A 56 -9.54 10.30 4.22
C ASP A 56 -9.38 9.83 5.69
N LYS A 57 -10.40 10.12 6.51
CA LYS A 57 -10.43 9.77 7.94
C LYS A 57 -10.54 8.25 8.16
N ASP A 58 -10.96 7.50 7.15
CA ASP A 58 -11.18 6.06 7.23
C ASP A 58 -10.12 5.27 6.43
N SER A 59 -9.54 4.25 7.06
CA SER A 59 -8.48 3.44 6.45
C SER A 59 -8.96 2.62 5.25
N PHE A 60 -10.22 2.18 5.21
CA PHE A 60 -10.78 1.44 4.08
C PHE A 60 -10.90 2.34 2.87
N VAL A 61 -11.41 3.56 3.04
CA VAL A 61 -11.52 4.54 1.96
C VAL A 61 -10.13 4.90 1.42
N ARG A 62 -9.14 5.12 2.30
CA ARG A 62 -7.75 5.36 1.89
C ARG A 62 -7.18 4.19 1.08
N GLY A 63 -7.33 2.98 1.58
CA GLY A 63 -6.85 1.76 0.92
C GLY A 63 -7.51 1.56 -0.45
N ARG A 64 -8.82 1.81 -0.55
CA ARG A 64 -9.55 1.75 -1.81
C ARG A 64 -9.09 2.80 -2.80
N ALA A 65 -8.91 4.04 -2.36
CA ALA A 65 -8.42 5.11 -3.21
C ALA A 65 -7.03 4.79 -3.78
N ILE A 66 -6.13 4.22 -2.97
CA ILE A 66 -4.82 3.71 -3.41
C ILE A 66 -4.99 2.65 -4.51
N GLU A 67 -5.85 1.65 -4.28
CA GLU A 67 -6.10 0.59 -5.26
C GLU A 67 -6.68 1.14 -6.58
N GLN A 68 -7.62 2.09 -6.50
CA GLN A 68 -8.21 2.71 -7.69
C GLN A 68 -7.20 3.60 -8.43
N LEU A 69 -6.32 4.32 -7.72
CA LEU A 69 -5.22 5.07 -8.33
C LEU A 69 -4.30 4.17 -9.14
N VAL A 70 -3.96 3.00 -8.61
CA VAL A 70 -3.10 2.03 -9.30
C VAL A 70 -3.82 1.45 -10.52
N LYS A 71 -5.10 1.08 -10.38
CA LYS A 71 -5.89 0.53 -11.49
C LYS A 71 -6.07 1.50 -12.65
N ALA A 72 -6.43 2.75 -12.37
CA ALA A 72 -6.79 3.72 -13.39
C ALA A 72 -5.64 4.67 -13.80
N TYR A 73 -4.65 4.90 -12.93
CA TYR A 73 -3.66 5.97 -13.08
C TYR A 73 -2.21 5.54 -12.75
N LYS A 74 -1.84 4.25 -12.88
CA LYS A 74 -0.46 3.76 -12.62
C LYS A 74 0.67 4.46 -13.39
N HIS A 75 0.35 5.10 -14.52
CA HIS A 75 1.32 5.85 -15.32
C HIS A 75 1.40 7.33 -14.95
N HIS A 76 0.49 7.81 -14.09
CA HIS A 76 0.57 9.16 -13.57
C HIS A 76 1.70 9.26 -12.53
N PRO A 77 2.59 10.27 -12.60
CA PRO A 77 3.76 10.38 -11.72
C PRO A 77 3.37 10.41 -10.24
N ASP A 78 2.31 11.14 -9.89
CA ASP A 78 1.86 11.25 -8.50
C ASP A 78 1.40 9.92 -7.87
N THR A 79 0.97 8.95 -8.67
CA THR A 79 0.49 7.67 -8.14
C THR A 79 1.61 6.97 -7.38
N LEU A 80 2.80 6.87 -7.98
CA LEU A 80 3.95 6.28 -7.32
C LEU A 80 4.32 7.04 -6.04
N ALA A 81 4.34 8.37 -6.09
CA ALA A 81 4.68 9.22 -4.94
C ALA A 81 3.68 9.05 -3.78
N ILE A 82 2.37 8.98 -4.06
CA ILE A 82 1.33 8.75 -3.05
C ILE A 82 1.51 7.38 -2.39
N LEU A 83 1.80 6.35 -3.18
CA LEU A 83 2.01 5.00 -2.64
C LEU A 83 3.26 4.95 -1.76
N GLN A 84 4.39 5.52 -2.20
CA GLN A 84 5.61 5.61 -1.39
C GLN A 84 5.36 6.36 -0.08
N GLN A 85 4.71 7.52 -0.13
CA GLN A 85 4.37 8.29 1.07
C GLN A 85 3.42 7.49 1.98
N SER A 86 2.40 6.84 1.42
CA SER A 86 1.44 6.06 2.20
C SER A 86 2.09 4.86 2.87
N ALA A 87 2.97 4.14 2.17
CA ALA A 87 3.76 3.05 2.72
C ALA A 87 4.69 3.53 3.86
N CYS A 88 5.21 4.76 3.76
CA CYS A 88 6.14 5.30 4.74
C CYS A 88 5.49 5.86 6.01
N SER A 89 4.45 6.67 5.86
CA SER A 89 3.98 7.57 6.90
C SER A 89 2.47 7.52 7.15
N ALA A 90 1.72 6.62 6.51
CA ALA A 90 0.30 6.51 6.83
C ALA A 90 0.11 6.06 8.28
N PHE A 91 -0.82 6.70 8.98
CA PHE A 91 -1.15 6.39 10.37
C PHE A 91 -1.62 4.93 10.53
N TYR A 92 -2.54 4.50 9.66
CA TYR A 92 -3.09 3.15 9.66
C TYR A 92 -2.13 2.15 9.03
N SER A 93 -1.84 1.06 9.74
CA SER A 93 -1.02 -0.05 9.24
C SER A 93 -1.59 -0.66 7.97
N ASP A 94 -2.90 -0.82 7.88
CA ASP A 94 -3.56 -1.42 6.72
C ASP A 94 -3.35 -0.58 5.45
N VAL A 95 -3.27 0.75 5.60
CA VAL A 95 -2.94 1.67 4.50
C VAL A 95 -1.47 1.53 4.10
N ARG A 96 -0.54 1.43 5.07
CA ARG A 96 0.87 1.18 4.77
C ARG A 96 1.06 -0.15 4.05
N GLY A 97 0.44 -1.22 4.57
CA GLY A 97 0.45 -2.55 3.98
C GLY A 97 -0.13 -2.58 2.57
N LYS A 98 -1.31 -1.98 2.36
CA LYS A 98 -1.93 -1.86 1.03
C LYS A 98 -1.02 -1.11 0.05
N ALA A 99 -0.40 -0.02 0.48
CA ALA A 99 0.53 0.72 -0.37
C ALA A 99 1.76 -0.12 -0.76
N ILE A 100 2.36 -0.84 0.20
CA ILE A 100 3.49 -1.76 -0.04
C ILE A 100 3.09 -2.86 -1.04
N GLU A 101 1.94 -3.49 -0.84
CA GLU A 101 1.40 -4.52 -1.72
C GLU A 101 1.23 -3.99 -3.15
N GLN A 102 0.56 -2.84 -3.32
CA GLN A 102 0.35 -2.26 -4.65
C GLN A 102 1.65 -1.82 -5.32
N LEU A 103 2.63 -1.33 -4.56
CA LEU A 103 3.97 -1.03 -5.07
C LEU A 103 4.64 -2.29 -5.62
N ALA A 104 4.62 -3.38 -4.85
CA ALA A 104 5.20 -4.65 -5.24
C ALA A 104 4.55 -5.21 -6.52
N GLU A 105 3.21 -5.24 -6.58
CA GLU A 105 2.50 -5.80 -7.73
C GLU A 105 2.77 -5.07 -9.05
N VAL A 106 2.92 -3.74 -9.02
CA VAL A 106 2.98 -2.94 -10.27
C VAL A 106 4.37 -2.42 -10.61
N TRP A 107 5.28 -2.34 -9.65
CA TRP A 107 6.61 -1.75 -9.86
C TRP A 107 7.80 -2.69 -9.58
N HIS A 108 7.60 -3.99 -9.30
CA HIS A 108 8.70 -4.94 -9.04
C HIS A 108 9.76 -5.00 -10.15
N ASP A 109 9.34 -4.96 -11.42
CA ASP A 109 10.26 -5.04 -12.55
C ASP A 109 10.81 -3.68 -13.01
N ARG A 110 10.43 -2.57 -12.35
CA ARG A 110 10.94 -1.26 -12.75
C ARG A 110 12.32 -1.02 -12.15
N VAL A 111 13.34 -1.00 -13.00
CA VAL A 111 14.64 -0.42 -12.69
C VAL A 111 14.42 1.08 -12.46
N ALA A 112 14.41 1.56 -11.23
CA ALA A 112 14.40 3.01 -11.05
C ALA A 112 15.79 3.54 -11.38
N TRP A 113 15.75 4.57 -12.21
CA TRP A 113 16.82 5.53 -12.37
C TRP A 113 17.26 6.08 -10.99
N PRO A 114 18.56 6.14 -10.62
CA PRO A 114 19.77 5.89 -11.42
C PRO A 114 20.76 4.84 -10.83
N THR A 115 20.33 3.77 -10.16
CA THR A 115 21.27 2.77 -9.60
C THR A 115 21.14 1.42 -10.28
N ALA A 116 22.03 1.17 -11.24
CA ALA A 116 22.03 0.01 -12.13
C ALA A 116 22.35 -1.36 -11.49
N ASN A 117 22.41 -1.48 -10.15
CA ASN A 117 22.85 -2.73 -9.50
C ASN A 117 21.84 -3.33 -8.51
N GLN A 118 20.75 -2.64 -8.15
CA GLN A 118 19.62 -3.22 -7.41
C GLN A 118 18.31 -2.49 -7.76
N PRO A 119 17.16 -3.19 -7.91
CA PRO A 119 15.87 -2.55 -8.10
C PRO A 119 15.53 -1.71 -6.86
N TRP A 120 15.28 -0.42 -7.04
CA TRP A 120 14.90 0.50 -5.95
C TRP A 120 13.80 -0.04 -5.03
N LEU A 121 12.90 -0.86 -5.56
CA LEU A 121 11.80 -1.42 -4.81
C LEU A 121 12.30 -2.45 -3.78
N PHE A 122 13.34 -3.22 -4.10
CA PHE A 122 13.96 -4.12 -3.13
C PHE A 122 14.47 -3.32 -1.93
N GLU A 123 15.28 -2.29 -2.16
CA GLU A 123 15.81 -1.42 -1.11
C GLU A 123 14.69 -0.73 -0.30
N PHE A 124 13.66 -0.25 -1.00
CA PHE A 124 12.48 0.32 -0.37
C PHE A 124 11.80 -0.69 0.57
N LEU A 125 11.58 -1.93 0.13
CA LEU A 125 10.98 -2.99 0.94
C LEU A 125 11.90 -3.37 2.11
N CYS A 126 13.21 -3.45 1.92
CA CYS A 126 14.17 -3.72 2.99
C CYS A 126 14.07 -2.67 4.10
N VAL A 127 14.02 -1.38 3.74
CA VAL A 127 13.80 -0.30 4.70
C VAL A 127 12.49 -0.50 5.45
N ARG A 128 11.40 -0.89 4.79
CA ARG A 128 10.11 -1.16 5.46
C ARG A 128 10.17 -2.33 6.45
N VAL A 129 11.03 -3.31 6.21
CA VAL A 129 11.22 -4.46 7.10
C VAL A 129 12.17 -4.11 8.25
N ALA A 130 13.25 -3.38 7.98
CA ALA A 130 14.42 -3.25 8.85
C ALA A 130 14.21 -2.35 10.09
N ALA A 131 15.14 -2.50 11.04
CA ALA A 131 15.31 -1.59 12.17
C ALA A 131 16.51 -0.65 11.95
N LEU A 132 16.43 0.55 12.49
CA LEU A 132 17.49 1.56 12.52
C LEU A 132 18.35 1.40 13.78
N SER A 133 19.66 1.44 13.59
CA SER A 133 20.71 1.52 14.63
C SER A 133 20.74 0.36 15.64
N GLU A 134 21.73 0.38 16.53
CA GLU A 134 21.90 -0.59 17.63
C GLU A 134 20.67 -0.65 18.55
N HIS A 135 19.90 0.44 18.66
CA HIS A 135 18.68 0.52 19.48
C HIS A 135 17.46 -0.15 18.84
N ARG A 136 17.60 -0.77 17.66
CA ARG A 136 16.55 -1.53 16.95
C ARG A 136 15.21 -0.80 16.82
N THR A 137 15.25 0.50 16.49
CA THR A 137 14.04 1.27 16.21
C THR A 137 13.48 0.87 14.85
N LEU A 138 12.30 0.26 14.80
CA LEU A 138 11.73 -0.22 13.54
C LEU A 138 11.30 0.95 12.63
N ASN A 139 11.59 0.84 11.34
CA ASN A 139 11.13 1.82 10.35
C ASN A 139 9.61 1.81 10.18
N ASP A 140 8.98 0.64 10.34
CA ASP A 140 7.54 0.56 10.52
C ASP A 140 7.20 0.38 12.00
N PRO A 141 6.49 1.33 12.64
CA PRO A 141 6.19 1.28 14.07
C PRO A 141 5.00 0.36 14.41
N PHE A 142 4.65 -0.59 13.53
CA PHE A 142 3.50 -1.46 13.73
C PHE A 142 3.53 -2.22 15.05
N GLU A 143 2.41 -2.11 15.77
CA GLU A 143 2.05 -2.87 16.96
C GLU A 143 0.70 -3.56 16.72
N ARG A 144 0.64 -4.87 16.94
CA ARG A 144 -0.54 -5.68 16.65
C ARG A 144 -1.58 -5.54 17.75
N LYS A 145 -2.64 -4.77 17.49
CA LYS A 145 -3.79 -4.64 18.42
C LYS A 145 -4.80 -5.78 18.30
N LYS A 146 -4.93 -6.37 17.12
CA LYS A 146 -5.86 -7.47 16.82
C LYS A 146 -5.18 -8.50 15.93
N SER A 147 -5.58 -9.76 16.06
CA SER A 147 -4.92 -10.89 15.39
C SER A 147 -5.06 -10.86 13.87
N TRP A 148 -6.11 -10.23 13.34
CA TRP A 148 -6.42 -10.15 11.91
C TRP A 148 -5.84 -8.91 11.20
N ILE A 149 -5.23 -7.98 11.93
CA ILE A 149 -4.63 -6.78 11.32
C ILE A 149 -3.30 -7.17 10.67
N ASP A 150 -3.06 -6.80 9.42
CA ASP A 150 -1.82 -7.17 8.74
C ASP A 150 -0.64 -6.32 9.22
N ASN A 151 0.52 -6.96 9.36
CA ASN A 151 1.76 -6.29 9.71
C ASN A 151 2.43 -5.79 8.41
N PRO A 152 2.62 -4.48 8.22
CA PRO A 152 3.26 -3.96 7.00
C PRO A 152 4.67 -4.50 6.77
N ARG A 153 5.41 -4.83 7.84
CA ARG A 153 6.72 -5.49 7.74
C ARG A 153 6.60 -6.90 7.16
N GLN A 154 5.53 -7.63 7.52
CA GLN A 154 5.23 -8.94 6.94
C GLN A 154 4.83 -8.80 5.46
N VAL A 155 4.01 -7.82 5.11
CA VAL A 155 3.63 -7.55 3.71
C VAL A 155 4.89 -7.25 2.87
N ALA A 156 5.83 -6.46 3.40
CA ALA A 156 7.09 -6.18 2.72
C ALA A 156 7.97 -7.45 2.57
N LEU A 157 8.07 -8.29 3.61
CA LEU A 157 8.77 -9.58 3.51
C LEU A 157 8.13 -10.54 2.49
N GLN A 158 6.80 -10.60 2.43
CA GLN A 158 6.09 -11.38 1.43
C GLN A 158 6.38 -10.89 0.01
N ALA A 159 6.41 -9.56 -0.20
CA ALA A 159 6.80 -8.98 -1.47
C ALA A 159 8.26 -9.33 -1.83
N ILE A 160 9.18 -9.25 -0.86
CA ILE A 160 10.57 -9.65 -1.04
C ILE A 160 10.68 -11.13 -1.45
N LEU A 161 9.97 -12.02 -0.76
CA LEU A 161 9.98 -13.44 -1.09
C LEU A 161 9.37 -13.76 -2.45
N LYS A 162 8.34 -13.02 -2.87
CA LYS A 162 7.67 -13.21 -4.16
C LYS A 162 8.53 -12.72 -5.33
N TYR A 163 9.10 -11.52 -5.22
CA TYR A 163 9.75 -10.84 -6.34
C TYR A 163 11.28 -10.90 -6.31
N TYR A 164 11.87 -11.15 -5.13
CA TYR A 164 13.31 -11.20 -4.92
C TYR A 164 13.75 -12.44 -4.10
N PRO A 165 13.25 -13.65 -4.41
CA PRO A 165 13.50 -14.85 -3.60
C PRO A 165 14.98 -15.21 -3.46
N ASN A 166 15.77 -14.92 -4.50
CA ASN A 166 17.19 -15.27 -4.57
C ASN A 166 18.11 -14.09 -4.20
N HIS A 167 17.57 -12.98 -3.68
CA HIS A 167 18.42 -11.85 -3.28
C HIS A 167 19.23 -12.21 -2.04
N SER A 168 20.52 -11.85 -2.03
CA SER A 168 21.47 -12.23 -0.97
C SER A 168 21.03 -11.82 0.44
N GLN A 169 20.31 -10.69 0.56
CA GLN A 169 19.80 -10.16 1.82
C GLN A 169 18.45 -10.75 2.27
N THR A 170 17.74 -11.51 1.42
CA THR A 170 16.41 -12.04 1.77
C THR A 170 16.47 -12.95 3.00
N ARG A 171 17.46 -13.84 3.06
CA ARG A 171 17.64 -14.76 4.20
C ARG A 171 17.99 -14.01 5.49
N SER A 172 18.88 -13.02 5.43
CA SER A 172 19.28 -12.25 6.63
C SER A 172 18.13 -11.42 7.19
N LEU A 173 17.28 -10.84 6.33
CA LEU A 173 16.09 -10.11 6.77
C LEU A 173 15.10 -11.02 7.48
N LEU A 174 14.89 -12.24 6.96
CA LEU A 174 14.05 -13.23 7.63
C LEU A 174 14.61 -13.65 8.98
N GLN A 175 15.92 -13.91 9.08
CA GLN A 175 16.58 -14.26 10.35
C GLN A 175 16.38 -13.16 11.39
N ASP A 176 16.66 -11.91 11.02
CA ASP A 176 16.51 -10.78 11.92
C ASP A 176 15.05 -10.56 12.37
N ARG A 177 14.06 -10.77 11.49
CA ARG A 177 12.64 -10.71 11.88
C ARG A 177 12.18 -11.93 12.66
N ALA A 178 12.70 -13.12 12.40
CA ALA A 178 12.41 -14.33 13.17
C ALA A 178 12.87 -14.23 14.63
N GLU A 179 14.03 -13.60 14.87
CA GLU A 179 14.63 -13.48 16.20
C GLU A 179 14.17 -12.24 16.96
N HIS A 180 14.00 -11.11 16.26
CA HIS A 180 13.93 -9.81 16.92
C HIS A 180 12.67 -8.99 16.62
N ASP A 181 11.77 -9.42 15.73
CA ASP A 181 10.57 -8.62 15.50
C ASP A 181 9.68 -8.62 16.75
N PRO A 182 9.13 -7.48 17.20
CA PRO A 182 8.26 -7.45 18.37
C PRO A 182 6.94 -8.20 18.15
N ASP A 183 6.47 -8.32 16.90
CA ASP A 183 5.23 -9.00 16.56
C ASP A 183 5.43 -10.53 16.50
N PRO A 184 4.86 -11.32 17.44
CA PRO A 184 5.05 -12.76 17.48
C PRO A 184 4.58 -13.48 16.21
N LYS A 185 3.52 -13.00 15.56
CA LYS A 185 3.04 -13.58 14.30
C LYS A 185 4.04 -13.40 13.17
N LEU A 186 4.71 -12.25 13.12
CA LEU A 186 5.74 -12.03 12.12
C LEU A 186 6.99 -12.89 12.42
N ARG A 187 7.35 -13.09 13.69
CA ARG A 187 8.42 -14.03 14.05
C ARG A 187 8.11 -15.45 13.56
N GLU A 188 6.90 -15.95 13.84
CA GLU A 188 6.43 -17.28 13.40
C GLU A 188 6.43 -17.40 11.87
N PHE A 189 5.90 -16.40 11.17
CA PHE A 189 5.93 -16.35 9.71
C PHE A 189 7.37 -16.45 9.18
N ALA A 190 8.29 -15.65 9.71
CA ALA A 190 9.67 -15.61 9.26
C ALA A 190 10.41 -16.94 9.52
N GLN A 191 10.19 -17.58 10.68
CA GLN A 191 10.71 -18.91 10.99
C GLN A 191 10.19 -19.97 10.01
N GLY A 192 8.89 -19.92 9.68
CA GLY A 192 8.29 -20.80 8.69
C GLY A 192 8.93 -20.66 7.30
N GLN A 193 9.20 -19.43 6.85
CA GLN A 193 9.87 -19.17 5.56
C GLN A 193 11.35 -19.59 5.58
N LEU A 194 12.06 -19.45 6.70
CA LEU A 194 13.45 -19.92 6.81
C LEU A 194 13.56 -21.44 6.68
N ALA A 195 12.55 -22.18 7.16
CA ALA A 195 12.52 -23.63 7.03
C ALA A 195 12.28 -24.11 5.59
N THR A 196 11.68 -23.27 4.73
CA THR A 196 11.44 -23.59 3.32
C THR A 196 12.59 -23.16 2.40
N LEU A 197 13.35 -22.12 2.78
CA LEU A 197 14.56 -21.68 2.08
C LEU A 197 15.73 -22.63 2.37
N ARG A 198 15.94 -23.59 1.46
CA ARG A 198 17.09 -24.51 1.46
C ARG A 198 18.41 -23.77 1.32
#